data_AF-A0A843JGK9-F1
#
_entry.id   AF-A0A843JGK9-F1
#
_cell.length_a   1.000
_cell.length_b   1.000
_cell.length_c   1.000
_cell.angle_alpha   90.00
_cell.angle_beta   90.00
_cell.angle_gamma   90.00
#
_symmetry.space_group_name_H-M   'P 1'
#
loop_
_entity.id
_entity.type
_entity.pdbx_description
1 polymer ?
#
loop_
_entity_poly.entity_id
_entity_poly.type
_entity_poly.pdbx_seq_one_letter_code
_entity_poly.pdbx_strand_id
1 'polypeptide(L)'
;MADVELQKAQEAQQAGAELQEKGKDVSKLLSQFGGFNAIRGFMPDADNMNPARKAAKDVFLKDKRFKDKRESLKREISRWLELLDQDGIDSATGFADACKKEEEKYTNVLKQGITDALYATQNLERSYRQLDSFFKT
;
A
#
# COMPACT_ATOMS: atom_id res chain seq x y z
N MET A 1 -42.05 -4.33 -6.43
CA MET A 1 -40.94 -3.85 -5.57
C MET A 1 -40.16 -5.00 -4.91
N ALA A 2 -40.77 -6.17 -4.67
CA ALA A 2 -40.07 -7.36 -4.17
C ALA A 2 -39.16 -8.06 -5.22
N ASP A 3 -39.53 -8.01 -6.50
CA ASP A 3 -38.77 -8.69 -7.56
C ASP A 3 -37.40 -8.04 -7.87
N VAL A 4 -37.27 -6.74 -7.61
CA VAL A 4 -36.02 -5.99 -7.82
C VAL A 4 -35.00 -6.29 -6.72
N GLU A 5 -35.44 -6.59 -5.49
CA GLU A 5 -34.55 -6.99 -4.40
C GLU A 5 -34.06 -8.44 -4.55
N LEU A 6 -34.89 -9.33 -5.11
CA LEU A 6 -34.52 -10.71 -5.43
C LEU A 6 -33.47 -10.79 -6.57
N GLN A 7 -33.61 -9.97 -7.62
CA GLN A 7 -32.59 -9.91 -8.69
C GLN A 7 -31.25 -9.36 -8.18
N LYS A 8 -31.26 -8.32 -7.35
CA LYS A 8 -30.04 -7.73 -6.78
C LYS A 8 -29.32 -8.68 -5.80
N ALA A 9 -30.06 -9.53 -5.09
CA ALA A 9 -29.51 -10.58 -4.24
C ALA A 9 -28.89 -11.74 -5.05
N GLN A 10 -29.49 -12.09 -6.18
CA GLN A 10 -28.97 -13.11 -7.10
C GLN A 10 -27.69 -12.65 -7.83
N GLU A 11 -27.64 -11.40 -8.28
CA GLU A 11 -26.43 -10.79 -8.88
C GLU A 11 -25.27 -10.70 -7.88
N ALA A 12 -25.55 -10.36 -6.62
CA ALA A 12 -24.53 -10.36 -5.55
C ALA A 12 -24.02 -11.77 -5.21
N GLN A 13 -24.87 -12.79 -5.30
CA GLN A 13 -24.47 -14.20 -5.12
C GLN A 13 -23.66 -14.74 -6.31
N GLN A 14 -23.98 -14.35 -7.54
CA GLN A 14 -23.25 -14.74 -8.74
C GLN A 14 -21.87 -14.04 -8.83
N ALA A 15 -21.80 -12.74 -8.53
CA ALA A 15 -20.52 -12.03 -8.43
C ALA A 15 -19.63 -12.58 -7.30
N GLY A 16 -20.24 -12.97 -6.18
CA GLY A 16 -19.55 -13.66 -5.08
C GLY A 16 -19.03 -15.05 -5.47
N ALA A 17 -19.72 -15.77 -6.36
CA ALA A 17 -19.32 -17.08 -6.86
C ALA A 17 -18.19 -17.01 -7.90
N GLU A 18 -18.22 -16.04 -8.82
CA GLU A 18 -17.13 -15.81 -9.78
C GLU A 18 -15.83 -15.33 -9.11
N LEU A 19 -15.93 -14.48 -8.08
CA LEU A 19 -14.79 -14.08 -7.24
C LEU A 19 -14.22 -15.27 -6.45
N GLN A 20 -15.06 -16.25 -6.09
CA GLN A 20 -14.62 -17.47 -5.39
C GLN A 20 -13.98 -18.50 -6.33
N GLU A 21 -14.45 -18.64 -7.57
CA GLU A 21 -13.81 -19.49 -8.60
C GLU A 21 -12.40 -19.02 -8.91
N LYS A 22 -12.21 -17.74 -9.30
CA LYS A 22 -10.88 -17.16 -9.51
C LYS A 22 -10.01 -17.20 -8.25
N GLY A 23 -10.60 -17.02 -7.07
CA GLY A 23 -9.90 -17.11 -5.79
C GLY A 23 -9.37 -18.51 -5.46
N LYS A 24 -10.02 -19.59 -5.92
CA LYS A 24 -9.56 -20.98 -5.73
C LYS A 24 -8.32 -21.27 -6.56
N ASP A 25 -8.24 -20.73 -7.78
CA ASP A 25 -7.07 -20.93 -8.65
C ASP A 25 -5.86 -20.13 -8.17
N VAL A 26 -6.06 -18.90 -7.70
CA VAL A 26 -5.00 -18.11 -7.05
C VAL A 26 -4.52 -18.79 -5.77
N SER A 27 -5.42 -19.36 -4.96
CA SER A 27 -5.03 -20.13 -3.78
C SER A 27 -4.19 -21.36 -4.14
N LYS A 28 -4.53 -22.07 -5.22
CA LYS A 28 -3.75 -23.22 -5.70
C LYS A 28 -2.38 -22.80 -6.26
N LEU A 29 -2.33 -21.71 -7.02
CA LEU A 29 -1.09 -21.14 -7.54
C LEU A 29 -0.17 -20.72 -6.40
N LEU A 30 -0.72 -20.00 -5.40
CA LEU A 30 0.04 -19.62 -4.21
C LEU A 30 0.52 -20.86 -3.45
N SER A 31 -0.30 -21.90 -3.30
CA SER A 31 0.12 -23.15 -2.65
C SER A 31 1.35 -23.81 -3.31
N GLN A 32 1.54 -23.67 -4.63
CA GLN A 32 2.73 -24.17 -5.33
C GLN A 32 4.00 -23.40 -4.94
N PHE A 33 3.88 -22.13 -4.54
CA PHE A 33 4.98 -21.26 -4.11
C PHE A 33 5.06 -21.10 -2.57
N GLY A 34 4.47 -22.03 -1.80
CA GLY A 34 4.52 -22.00 -0.33
C GLY A 34 3.33 -21.32 0.37
N GLY A 35 2.33 -20.90 -0.40
CA GLY A 35 1.05 -20.38 0.08
C GLY A 35 1.14 -19.01 0.74
N PHE A 36 0.13 -18.69 1.56
CA PHE A 36 0.11 -17.45 2.35
C PHE A 36 1.28 -17.34 3.35
N ASN A 37 1.94 -18.44 3.68
CA ASN A 37 3.14 -18.42 4.51
C ASN A 37 4.32 -17.74 3.80
N ALA A 38 4.43 -17.87 2.48
CA ALA A 38 5.44 -17.16 1.70
C ALA A 38 5.15 -15.65 1.68
N ILE A 39 3.88 -15.27 1.50
CA ILE A 39 3.44 -13.86 1.51
C ILE A 39 3.71 -13.21 2.88
N ARG A 40 3.50 -13.94 3.98
CA ARG A 40 3.77 -13.45 5.33
C ARG A 40 5.21 -12.97 5.52
N GLY A 41 6.18 -13.55 4.80
CA GLY A 41 7.59 -13.19 4.93
C GLY A 41 7.90 -11.75 4.51
N PHE A 42 7.21 -11.23 3.49
CA PHE A 42 7.42 -9.87 2.99
C PHE A 42 6.24 -8.93 3.27
N MET A 43 5.03 -9.46 3.53
CA MET A 43 3.82 -8.70 3.84
C MET A 43 3.12 -9.33 5.07
N PRO A 44 3.55 -8.99 6.29
CA PRO A 44 3.07 -9.65 7.51
C PRO A 44 1.57 -9.43 7.79
N ASP A 45 1.02 -8.27 7.41
CA ASP A 45 -0.41 -7.97 7.58
C ASP A 45 -1.31 -8.80 6.66
N ALA A 46 -0.77 -9.41 5.60
CA ALA A 46 -1.50 -10.31 4.71
C ALA A 46 -1.88 -11.64 5.39
N ASP A 47 -1.22 -12.03 6.49
CA ASP A 47 -1.60 -13.25 7.23
C ASP A 47 -3.04 -13.14 7.77
N ASN A 48 -3.49 -11.94 8.11
CA ASN A 48 -4.87 -11.70 8.54
C ASN A 48 -5.88 -11.91 7.40
N MET A 49 -5.44 -11.93 6.14
CA MET A 49 -6.26 -12.22 4.95
C MET A 49 -6.25 -13.70 4.54
N ASN A 50 -5.54 -14.55 5.28
CA ASN A 50 -5.43 -15.97 4.95
C ASN A 50 -6.82 -16.66 4.98
N PRO A 51 -7.28 -17.28 3.87
CA PRO A 51 -8.57 -17.96 3.80
C PRO A 51 -8.66 -19.19 4.71
N ALA A 52 -7.54 -19.77 5.15
CA ALA A 52 -7.51 -20.84 6.13
C ALA A 52 -7.95 -20.36 7.54
N ARG A 53 -7.78 -19.06 7.85
CA ARG A 53 -8.13 -18.46 9.15
C ARG A 53 -9.37 -17.56 9.02
N LYS A 54 -10.50 -18.15 8.61
CA LYS A 54 -11.76 -17.43 8.32
C LYS A 54 -12.21 -16.47 9.43
N ALA A 55 -12.14 -16.88 10.70
CA ALA A 55 -12.52 -16.03 11.82
C ALA A 55 -11.60 -14.80 11.97
N ALA A 56 -10.29 -14.98 11.81
CA ALA A 56 -9.33 -13.87 11.87
C ALA A 56 -9.53 -12.89 10.70
N LYS A 57 -9.80 -13.42 9.50
CA LYS A 57 -10.17 -12.64 8.31
C LYS A 57 -11.41 -11.78 8.56
N ASP A 58 -12.48 -12.38 9.09
CA ASP A 58 -13.72 -11.67 9.35
C ASP A 58 -13.57 -10.58 10.42
N VAL A 59 -12.81 -10.86 11.48
CA VAL A 59 -12.48 -9.86 12.50
C VAL A 59 -11.64 -8.73 11.90
N PHE A 60 -10.64 -9.05 11.09
CA PHE A 60 -9.79 -8.06 10.43
C PHE A 60 -10.56 -7.18 9.44
N LEU A 61 -11.60 -7.70 8.77
CA LEU A 61 -12.42 -6.90 7.85
C LEU A 61 -13.47 -6.04 8.56
N LYS A 62 -14.04 -6.52 9.67
CA LYS A 62 -15.16 -5.85 10.35
C LYS A 62 -14.73 -4.90 11.46
N ASP A 63 -13.64 -5.19 12.17
CA ASP A 63 -13.23 -4.39 13.31
C ASP A 63 -12.60 -3.05 12.88
N LYS A 64 -13.00 -1.94 13.52
CA LYS A 64 -12.47 -0.60 13.24
C LYS A 64 -11.01 -0.43 13.65
N ARG A 65 -10.54 -1.19 14.64
CA ARG A 65 -9.15 -1.12 15.14
C ARG A 65 -8.11 -1.47 14.08
N PHE A 66 -8.50 -2.28 13.09
CA PHE A 66 -7.62 -2.67 11.99
C PHE A 66 -7.76 -1.78 10.76
N LYS A 67 -8.45 -0.63 10.84
CA LYS A 67 -8.64 0.26 9.69
C LYS A 67 -7.29 0.71 9.10
N ASP A 68 -6.38 1.19 9.95
CA ASP A 68 -5.07 1.68 9.50
C ASP A 68 -4.22 0.54 8.92
N LYS A 69 -4.31 -0.67 9.51
CA LYS A 69 -3.63 -1.86 8.97
C LYS A 69 -4.20 -2.28 7.62
N ARG A 70 -5.52 -2.21 7.43
CA ARG A 70 -6.16 -2.48 6.14
C ARG A 70 -5.72 -1.48 5.08
N GLU A 71 -5.61 -0.21 5.44
CA GLU A 71 -5.18 0.84 4.53
C GLU A 71 -3.71 0.69 4.15
N SER A 72 -2.85 0.38 5.12
CA SER A 72 -1.43 0.07 4.86
C SER A 72 -1.29 -1.17 3.96
N LEU A 73 -2.00 -2.25 4.27
CA LEU A 73 -1.99 -3.48 3.48
C LEU A 73 -2.48 -3.22 2.05
N LYS A 74 -3.56 -2.44 1.88
CA LYS A 74 -4.07 -2.06 0.57
C LYS A 74 -3.02 -1.28 -0.23
N ARG A 75 -2.38 -0.28 0.40
CA ARG A 75 -1.32 0.51 -0.24
C ARG A 75 -0.14 -0.35 -0.63
N GLU A 76 0.26 -1.30 0.21
CA GLU A 76 1.36 -2.21 -0.06
C GLU A 76 1.04 -3.13 -1.25
N ILE A 77 -0.15 -3.73 -1.28
CA ILE A 77 -0.60 -4.54 -2.42
C ILE A 77 -0.67 -3.71 -3.70
N SER A 78 -1.20 -2.48 -3.63
CA SER A 78 -1.25 -1.59 -4.79
C SER A 78 0.15 -1.28 -5.34
N ARG A 79 1.13 -1.01 -4.47
CA ARG A 79 2.53 -0.79 -4.91
C ARG A 79 3.14 -2.02 -5.56
N TRP A 80 2.89 -3.21 -5.03
CA TRP A 80 3.37 -4.45 -5.63
C TRP A 80 2.74 -4.69 -7.00
N LEU A 81 1.44 -4.40 -7.16
CA LEU A 81 0.77 -4.47 -8.46
C LEU A 81 1.34 -3.44 -9.44
N GLU A 82 1.49 -2.19 -9.02
CA GLU A 82 2.11 -1.15 -9.84
C GLU A 82 3.53 -1.52 -10.29
N LEU A 83 4.31 -2.16 -9.42
CA LEU A 83 5.65 -2.64 -9.74
C LEU A 83 5.60 -3.80 -10.74
N LEU A 84 4.71 -4.77 -10.55
CA LEU A 84 4.58 -5.96 -11.41
C LEU A 84 3.95 -5.66 -12.77
N ASP A 85 3.11 -4.63 -12.86
CA ASP A 85 2.50 -4.14 -14.10
C ASP A 85 3.48 -3.28 -14.93
N GLN A 86 4.72 -3.04 -14.46
CA GLN A 86 5.73 -2.32 -15.25
C GLN A 86 6.15 -3.17 -16.45
N ASP A 87 5.72 -2.73 -17.64
CA ASP A 87 6.08 -3.35 -18.91
C ASP A 87 7.61 -3.41 -19.11
N GLY A 88 8.11 -4.59 -19.49
CA GLY A 88 9.50 -4.78 -19.91
C GLY A 88 10.49 -5.23 -18.81
N ILE A 89 10.01 -5.63 -17.63
CA ILE A 89 10.83 -6.20 -16.56
C ILE A 89 10.50 -7.69 -16.37
N ASP A 90 11.31 -8.56 -16.97
CA ASP A 90 11.09 -10.02 -16.89
C ASP A 90 11.91 -10.71 -15.79
N SER A 91 12.73 -9.95 -15.04
CA SER A 91 13.65 -10.52 -14.05
C SER A 91 13.57 -9.84 -12.69
N ALA A 92 13.80 -10.63 -11.64
CA ALA A 92 13.86 -10.16 -10.25
C ALA A 92 14.91 -9.06 -10.04
N THR A 93 16.03 -9.09 -10.78
CA THR A 93 17.06 -8.04 -10.68
C THR A 93 16.58 -6.74 -11.31
N GLY A 94 15.81 -6.80 -12.40
CA GLY A 94 15.23 -5.63 -13.03
C GLY A 94 14.24 -4.89 -12.12
N PHE A 95 13.42 -5.62 -11.36
CA PHE A 95 12.54 -5.01 -10.36
C PHE A 95 13.31 -4.35 -9.22
N ALA A 96 14.41 -4.97 -8.76
CA ALA A 96 15.27 -4.37 -7.74
C ALA A 96 15.91 -3.06 -8.22
N ASP A 97 16.34 -3.00 -9.49
CA ASP A 97 16.93 -1.80 -10.07
C ASP A 97 15.87 -0.71 -10.32
N ALA A 98 14.63 -1.08 -10.69
CA ALA A 98 13.51 -0.14 -10.77
C ALA A 98 13.22 0.51 -9.41
N CYS A 99 13.15 -0.29 -8.34
CA CYS A 99 12.97 0.22 -6.98
C CYS A 99 14.10 1.18 -6.57
N LYS A 100 15.36 0.87 -6.89
CA LYS A 100 16.49 1.77 -6.63
C LYS A 100 16.38 3.10 -7.37
N LYS A 101 15.98 3.07 -8.66
CA LYS A 101 15.77 4.29 -9.44
C LYS A 101 14.66 5.15 -8.86
N GLU A 102 13.56 4.55 -8.40
CA GLU A 102 12.51 5.29 -7.70
C GLU A 102 13.00 5.88 -6.38
N GLU A 103 13.75 5.12 -5.59
CA GLU A 103 14.36 5.59 -4.34
C GLU A 103 15.25 6.81 -4.58
N GLU A 104 16.13 6.76 -5.57
CA GLU A 104 16.99 7.88 -5.95
C GLU A 104 16.17 9.11 -6.35
N LYS A 105 15.11 8.91 -7.15
CA LYS A 105 14.20 9.99 -7.57
C LYS A 105 13.55 10.67 -6.37
N TYR A 106 12.93 9.91 -5.46
CA TYR A 106 12.27 10.46 -4.28
C TYR A 106 13.26 11.11 -3.31
N THR A 107 14.46 10.53 -3.17
CA THR A 107 15.53 11.11 -2.35
C THR A 107 15.98 12.47 -2.88
N ASN A 108 16.10 12.62 -4.20
CA ASN A 108 16.45 13.90 -4.81
C ASN A 108 15.34 14.95 -4.63
N VAL A 109 14.08 14.56 -4.80
CA VAL A 109 12.93 15.45 -4.53
C VAL A 109 12.89 15.88 -3.07
N LEU A 110 13.15 14.97 -2.13
CA LEU A 110 13.20 15.29 -0.71
C LEU A 110 14.35 16.27 -0.39
N LYS A 111 15.54 16.03 -0.92
CA LYS A 111 16.70 16.94 -0.76
C LYS A 111 16.38 18.35 -1.29
N GLN A 112 15.73 18.43 -2.44
CA GLN A 112 15.30 19.69 -3.02
C GLN A 112 14.26 20.37 -2.11
N GLY A 113 13.22 19.66 -1.67
CA GLY A 113 12.19 20.23 -0.78
C GLY A 113 12.74 20.74 0.55
N ILE A 114 13.73 20.05 1.14
CA ILE A 114 14.44 20.52 2.34
C ILE A 114 15.22 21.81 2.05
N THR A 115 15.90 21.85 0.92
CA THR A 115 16.68 23.02 0.49
C THR A 115 15.77 24.23 0.25
N ASP A 116 14.64 24.03 -0.42
CA ASP A 116 13.65 25.07 -0.70
C ASP A 116 13.02 25.60 0.59
N ALA A 117 12.69 24.72 1.55
CA ALA A 117 12.18 25.10 2.86
C ALA A 117 13.21 25.96 3.64
N LEU A 118 14.49 25.57 3.61
CA LEU A 118 15.57 26.35 4.20
C LEU A 118 15.67 27.75 3.60
N TYR A 119 15.71 27.85 2.27
CA TYR A 119 15.75 29.14 1.57
C TYR A 119 14.54 30.02 1.88
N ALA A 120 13.33 29.44 1.95
CA ALA A 120 12.13 30.19 2.31
C ALA A 120 12.22 30.79 3.73
N THR A 121 12.83 30.08 4.69
CA THR A 121 13.00 30.56 6.07
C THR A 121 14.21 31.46 6.29
N GLN A 122 15.18 31.47 5.36
CA GLN A 122 16.45 32.18 5.52
C GLN A 122 16.28 33.68 5.75
N ASN A 123 15.38 34.33 4.99
CA ASN A 123 15.12 35.76 5.13
C ASN A 123 14.49 36.07 6.49
N LEU A 124 13.56 35.23 6.96
CA LEU A 124 12.93 35.38 8.26
C LEU A 124 13.96 35.27 9.39
N GLU A 125 14.82 34.25 9.35
CA GLU A 125 15.91 34.10 10.33
C GLU A 125 16.84 35.31 10.34
N ARG A 126 17.22 35.82 9.15
CA ARG A 126 18.11 36.98 9.03
C ARG A 126 17.48 38.22 9.65
N SER A 127 16.21 38.49 9.37
CA SER A 127 15.48 39.62 9.97
C SER A 127 15.35 39.48 11.48
N TYR A 128 15.03 38.30 12.01
CA TYR A 128 14.95 38.06 13.46
C TYR A 128 16.31 38.23 14.16
N ARG A 129 17.40 37.72 13.58
CA ARG A 129 18.76 37.89 14.12
C ARG A 129 19.19 39.36 14.14
N GLN A 130 18.83 40.12 13.10
CA GLN A 130 19.09 41.57 13.07
C GLN A 130 18.33 42.31 14.17
N LEU A 131 17.07 41.95 14.39
CA LEU A 131 16.22 42.54 15.42
C LEU A 131 16.76 42.22 16.82
N ASP A 132 17.14 40.96 17.08
CA ASP A 132 17.79 40.53 18.33
C ASP A 132 19.11 41.29 18.59
N SER A 133 19.94 41.47 17.55
CA SER A 133 21.19 42.24 17.67
C SER A 133 20.96 43.73 17.93
N PHE A 134 19.86 44.32 17.46
CA PHE A 134 19.51 45.72 17.74
C PHE A 134 19.20 45.92 19.23
N PHE A 135 18.39 45.04 19.83
CA PHE A 135 17.96 45.15 21.24
C PHE A 135 18.98 44.64 22.26
N LYS A 136 20.04 43.95 21.82
CA LYS A 136 21.16 43.53 22.69
C LYS A 136 22.18 44.64 22.97
N THR A 137 22.05 45.78 22.30
CA THR A 137 22.83 47.00 22.57
C THR A 137 22.17 47.83 23.66
#